data_AF-A0A2D5MSG6-F1
#
_entry.id   AF-A0A2D5MSG6-F1
#
_cell.length_a   1.000
_cell.length_b   1.000
_cell.length_c   1.000
_cell.angle_alpha   90.00
_cell.angle_beta   90.00
_cell.angle_gamma   90.00
#
_symmetry.space_group_name_H-M   'P 1'
#
loop_
_entity.id
_entity.type
_entity.pdbx_description
1 polymer ?
#
loop_
_entity_poly.entity_id
_entity_poly.type
_entity_poly.pdbx_seq_one_letter_code
_entity_poly.pdbx_strand_id
1 'polypeptide(L)'
;MDNLEDWDDGKMKLINLVEQLRHHEHGELEARFGTVENGRFKAGVTVNFFKKCLSMCESFKEWSSVSDWAIRKDFFFSNSTRVSMYTENQELKTIAVQKKKIKSITNKIENNLTFDKSNVFPSGLRLSLSTENPTDYSENETPKLIRFKYTKQFFTLSGWSFDFSKTFTSDDFQNVMDSCACLERFGNEENQDFTYEIEIELQKKTYLSLHSNEHISNSLIMKIFDFLLPIHKIKLLH
;
A
#
# COMPACT_ATOMS: atom_id res chain seq x y z
N MET A 1 -4.26 -30.03 14.02
CA MET A 1 -4.98 -30.02 12.71
C MET A 1 -5.95 -28.86 12.80
N ASP A 2 -5.40 -27.65 12.94
CA ASP A 2 -6.15 -26.51 13.45
C ASP A 2 -6.11 -25.39 12.41
N ASN A 3 -7.28 -24.83 12.12
CA ASN A 3 -7.59 -23.61 11.36
C ASN A 3 -7.64 -23.65 9.82
N LEU A 4 -8.23 -24.69 9.23
CA LEU A 4 -8.76 -24.56 7.85
C LEU A 4 -10.01 -23.67 7.79
N GLU A 5 -10.86 -23.68 8.84
CA GLU A 5 -12.09 -22.89 8.89
C GLU A 5 -11.85 -21.37 8.90
N ASP A 6 -10.83 -20.90 9.61
CA ASP A 6 -10.46 -19.47 9.66
C ASP A 6 -9.91 -18.97 8.31
N TRP A 7 -9.25 -19.85 7.57
CA TRP A 7 -8.73 -19.53 6.24
C TRP A 7 -9.86 -19.39 5.22
N ASP A 8 -10.84 -20.28 5.27
CA ASP A 8 -12.01 -20.24 4.40
C ASP A 8 -12.85 -18.97 4.65
N ASP A 9 -13.04 -18.56 5.91
CA ASP A 9 -13.71 -17.29 6.23
C ASP A 9 -12.93 -16.07 5.71
N GLY A 10 -11.61 -16.03 5.92
CA GLY A 10 -10.75 -14.97 5.39
C GLY A 10 -10.80 -14.86 3.86
N LYS A 11 -10.73 -15.99 3.16
CA LYS A 11 -10.84 -16.08 1.71
C LYS A 11 -12.22 -15.62 1.23
N MET A 12 -13.30 -16.07 1.88
CA MET A 12 -14.67 -15.66 1.53
C MET A 12 -14.88 -14.16 1.72
N LYS A 13 -14.33 -13.56 2.78
CA LYS A 13 -14.39 -12.10 2.97
C LYS A 13 -13.67 -11.33 1.86
N LEU A 14 -12.55 -11.83 1.36
CA LEU A 14 -11.86 -11.24 0.21
C LEU A 14 -12.62 -11.41 -1.11
N ILE A 15 -13.19 -12.60 -1.36
CA ILE A 15 -14.07 -12.83 -2.53
C ILE A 15 -15.20 -11.81 -2.55
N ASN A 16 -15.85 -11.59 -1.41
CA ASN A 16 -16.90 -10.59 -1.26
C ASN A 16 -16.41 -9.14 -1.46
N LEU A 17 -15.16 -8.82 -1.10
CA LEU A 17 -14.57 -7.51 -1.43
C LEU A 17 -14.37 -7.33 -2.93
N VAL A 18 -13.90 -8.36 -3.63
CA VAL A 18 -13.72 -8.32 -5.09
C VAL A 18 -15.07 -8.20 -5.80
N GLU A 19 -16.10 -8.87 -5.30
CA GLU A 19 -17.47 -8.70 -5.81
C GLU A 19 -17.93 -7.24 -5.68
N GLN A 20 -17.76 -6.65 -4.49
CA GLN A 20 -18.11 -5.24 -4.26
C GLN A 20 -17.34 -4.29 -5.17
N LEU A 21 -16.05 -4.54 -5.40
CA LEU A 21 -15.21 -3.74 -6.30
C LEU A 21 -15.83 -3.60 -7.70
N ARG A 22 -16.48 -4.64 -8.23
CA ARG A 22 -17.11 -4.60 -9.56
C ARG A 22 -18.27 -3.61 -9.66
N HIS A 23 -18.89 -3.26 -8.54
CA HIS A 23 -20.00 -2.31 -8.48
C HIS A 23 -19.55 -0.86 -8.30
N HIS A 24 -18.24 -0.61 -8.22
CA HIS A 24 -17.67 0.71 -8.01
C HIS A 24 -16.76 1.08 -9.18
N GLU A 25 -17.23 1.97 -10.04
CA GLU A 25 -16.47 2.41 -11.21
C GLU A 25 -15.08 2.91 -10.81
N HIS A 26 -14.95 3.76 -9.80
CA HIS A 26 -13.67 4.25 -9.28
C HIS A 26 -13.16 3.47 -8.07
N GLY A 27 -13.49 2.19 -7.97
CA GLY A 27 -13.07 1.33 -6.87
C GLY A 27 -11.59 0.96 -6.94
N GLU A 28 -10.94 0.93 -5.78
CA GLU A 28 -9.56 0.51 -5.54
C GLU A 28 -9.54 -0.62 -4.52
N LEU A 29 -8.90 -1.73 -4.87
CA LEU A 29 -8.61 -2.83 -3.96
C LEU A 29 -7.12 -2.84 -3.62
N GLU A 30 -6.81 -2.61 -2.35
CA GLU A 30 -5.45 -2.63 -1.83
C GLU A 30 -5.28 -3.66 -0.71
N ALA A 31 -4.09 -4.27 -0.64
CA ALA A 31 -3.56 -4.92 0.54
C ALA A 31 -2.40 -4.09 1.08
N ARG A 32 -2.38 -3.84 2.39
CA ARG A 32 -1.35 -3.03 3.05
C ARG A 32 -0.77 -3.75 4.26
N PHE A 33 0.55 -3.78 4.35
CA PHE A 33 1.27 -4.32 5.50
C PHE A 33 1.38 -3.27 6.63
N GLY A 34 1.31 -3.74 7.87
CA GLY A 34 1.23 -2.85 9.03
C GLY A 34 1.45 -3.55 10.36
N THR A 35 1.05 -2.86 11.42
CA THR A 35 0.89 -3.42 12.77
C THR A 35 -0.56 -3.34 13.22
N VAL A 36 -0.98 -4.27 14.09
CA VAL A 36 -2.27 -4.18 14.80
C VAL A 36 -1.99 -3.94 16.27
N GLU A 37 -2.35 -2.75 16.74
CA GLU A 37 -2.16 -2.32 18.13
C GLU A 37 -3.53 -1.89 18.69
N ASN A 38 -3.92 -2.42 19.85
CA ASN A 38 -5.21 -2.13 20.48
C ASN A 38 -6.42 -2.28 19.54
N GLY A 39 -6.40 -3.32 18.69
CA GLY A 39 -7.45 -3.61 17.72
C GLY A 39 -7.50 -2.64 16.52
N ARG A 40 -6.52 -1.73 16.39
CA ARG A 40 -6.44 -0.77 15.28
C ARG A 40 -5.25 -1.10 14.40
N PHE A 41 -5.50 -1.09 13.09
CA PHE A 41 -4.45 -1.21 12.10
C PHE A 41 -3.69 0.12 11.94
N LYS A 42 -2.37 0.06 12.01
CA LYS A 42 -1.46 1.13 11.64
C LYS A 42 -0.66 0.71 10.41
N ALA A 43 -0.74 1.50 9.35
CA ALA A 43 0.08 1.27 8.16
C ALA A 43 1.55 1.52 8.51
N GLY A 44 2.45 0.67 7.99
CA GLY A 44 3.87 0.81 8.22
C GLY A 44 4.54 -0.50 8.59
N VAL A 45 5.70 -0.76 8.00
CA VAL A 45 6.57 -1.88 8.30
C VAL A 45 7.92 -1.39 8.82
N THR A 46 8.72 -2.30 9.36
CA THR A 46 10.10 -1.96 9.74
C THR A 46 10.96 -1.71 8.51
N VAL A 47 12.01 -0.89 8.66
CA VAL A 47 12.97 -0.60 7.60
C VAL A 47 13.59 -1.88 7.04
N ASN A 48 13.90 -2.85 7.90
CA ASN A 48 14.49 -4.13 7.51
C ASN A 48 13.53 -4.93 6.61
N PHE A 49 12.25 -5.07 7.00
CA PHE A 49 11.25 -5.75 6.18
C PHE A 49 11.05 -5.02 4.84
N PHE A 50 10.94 -3.69 4.88
CA PHE A 50 10.84 -2.85 3.69
C PHE A 50 11.98 -3.09 2.70
N LYS A 51 13.24 -2.98 3.16
CA LYS A 51 14.43 -3.16 2.32
C LYS A 51 14.50 -4.56 1.73
N LYS A 52 14.13 -5.60 2.47
CA LYS A 52 14.12 -6.99 1.98
C LYS A 52 13.09 -7.19 0.87
N CYS A 53 11.85 -6.76 1.08
CA CYS A 53 10.80 -6.85 0.06
C CYS A 53 11.15 -6.03 -1.19
N LEU A 54 11.68 -4.81 -0.99
CA LEU A 54 12.13 -3.96 -2.10
C LEU A 54 13.25 -4.64 -2.90
N SER A 55 14.28 -5.15 -2.23
CA SER A 55 15.39 -5.86 -2.89
C SER A 55 14.90 -7.09 -3.66
N MET A 56 13.94 -7.83 -3.12
CA MET A 56 13.31 -8.94 -3.82
C MET A 56 12.63 -8.47 -5.11
N CYS A 57 11.82 -7.40 -5.06
CA CYS A 57 11.20 -6.83 -6.25
C CYS A 57 12.25 -6.35 -7.27
N GLU A 58 13.32 -5.68 -6.83
CA GLU A 58 14.38 -5.20 -7.73
C GLU A 58 15.18 -6.34 -8.40
N SER A 59 15.24 -7.50 -7.75
CA SER A 59 15.87 -8.70 -8.30
C SER A 59 15.03 -9.37 -9.39
N PHE A 60 13.70 -9.24 -9.34
CA PHE A 60 12.79 -9.80 -10.35
C PHE A 60 12.84 -8.99 -11.66
N LYS A 61 12.97 -9.69 -12.80
CA LYS A 61 13.21 -9.06 -14.11
C LYS A 61 12.02 -9.04 -15.05
N GLU A 62 10.92 -9.70 -14.70
CA GLU A 62 9.74 -9.82 -15.58
C GLU A 62 8.62 -8.84 -15.22
N TRP A 63 8.97 -7.72 -14.58
CA TRP A 63 8.02 -6.61 -14.41
C TRP A 63 7.59 -6.08 -15.78
N SER A 64 6.32 -5.75 -15.93
CA SER A 64 5.85 -5.07 -17.14
C SER A 64 6.36 -3.63 -17.22
N SER A 65 6.51 -2.99 -16.06
CA SER A 65 7.13 -1.69 -15.90
C SER A 65 7.59 -1.49 -14.46
N VAL A 66 8.58 -0.64 -14.27
CA VAL A 66 9.07 -0.21 -12.96
C VAL A 66 9.18 1.31 -13.00
N SER A 67 8.61 2.00 -12.02
CA SER A 67 8.74 3.45 -11.94
C SER A 67 10.12 3.82 -11.39
N ASP A 68 10.59 5.01 -11.76
CA ASP A 68 11.59 5.69 -10.95
C ASP A 68 11.01 6.06 -9.59
N TRP A 69 11.89 6.36 -8.64
CA TRP A 69 11.47 6.93 -7.38
C TRP A 69 10.93 8.35 -7.60
N ALA A 70 9.70 8.61 -7.16
CA ALA A 70 9.04 9.91 -7.34
C ALA A 70 8.51 10.45 -6.02
N ILE A 71 8.50 11.78 -5.89
CA ILE A 71 7.85 12.46 -4.77
C ILE A 71 6.43 12.85 -5.18
N ARG A 72 5.49 12.50 -4.30
CA ARG A 72 4.10 12.97 -4.32
C ARG A 72 3.79 13.71 -3.02
N LYS A 73 3.09 14.82 -3.13
CA LYS A 73 2.57 15.60 -2.01
C LYS A 73 1.06 15.45 -1.99
N ASP A 74 0.52 14.89 -0.92
CA ASP A 74 -0.90 14.72 -0.71
C ASP A 74 -1.39 15.69 0.36
N PHE A 75 -2.33 16.55 -0.01
CA PHE A 75 -2.99 17.53 0.84
C PHE A 75 -4.39 17.02 1.18
N PHE A 76 -4.71 16.89 2.47
CA PHE A 76 -6.00 16.38 2.93
C PHE A 76 -6.87 17.50 3.50
N PHE A 77 -8.11 17.58 3.02
CA PHE A 77 -9.07 18.61 3.33
C PHE A 77 -10.24 18.07 4.18
N SER A 78 -11.09 18.98 4.64
CA SER A 78 -12.14 18.70 5.63
C SER A 78 -13.24 17.74 5.16
N ASN A 79 -13.44 17.64 3.85
CA ASN A 79 -14.51 16.93 3.15
C ASN A 79 -14.08 15.59 2.52
N SER A 80 -13.02 14.97 3.04
CA SER A 80 -12.37 13.78 2.45
C SER A 80 -11.76 14.02 1.06
N THR A 81 -11.61 15.27 0.65
CA THR A 81 -10.85 15.61 -0.56
C THR A 81 -9.37 15.45 -0.27
N ARG A 82 -8.69 14.76 -1.18
CA ARG A 82 -7.24 14.67 -1.25
C ARG A 82 -6.80 15.31 -2.56
N VAL A 83 -5.92 16.29 -2.48
CA VAL A 83 -5.24 16.86 -3.64
C VAL A 83 -3.82 16.31 -3.67
N SER A 84 -3.42 15.75 -4.79
CA SER A 84 -2.14 15.12 -4.99
C SER A 84 -1.35 15.90 -6.04
N MET A 85 -0.16 16.34 -5.68
CA MET A 85 0.77 17.02 -6.57
C MET A 85 2.02 16.17 -6.78
N TYR A 86 2.42 15.95 -8.02
CA TYR A 86 3.62 15.19 -8.38
C TYR A 86 4.16 15.64 -9.74
N THR A 87 5.41 15.32 -10.03
CA THR A 87 6.03 15.62 -11.33
C THR A 87 6.06 14.36 -12.18
N GLU A 88 5.56 14.45 -13.40
CA GLU A 88 5.59 13.38 -14.40
C GLU A 88 6.06 13.99 -15.72
N ASN A 89 7.08 13.40 -16.35
CA ASN A 89 7.68 13.93 -17.59
C ASN A 89 8.07 15.42 -17.50
N GLN A 90 8.63 15.84 -16.37
CA GLN A 90 9.02 17.24 -16.07
C GLN A 90 7.85 18.23 -15.97
N GLU A 91 6.60 17.76 -16.00
CA GLU A 91 5.42 18.58 -15.79
C GLU A 91 4.83 18.36 -14.39
N LEU A 92 4.44 19.45 -13.72
CA LEU A 92 3.67 19.35 -12.48
C LEU A 92 2.24 18.91 -12.80
N LYS A 93 1.84 17.79 -12.23
CA LYS A 93 0.46 17.27 -12.28
C LYS A 93 -0.21 17.49 -10.93
N THR A 94 -1.49 17.86 -10.99
CA THR A 94 -2.36 18.02 -9.83
C THR A 94 -3.62 17.21 -10.05
N ILE A 95 -3.94 16.32 -9.12
CA ILE A 95 -5.16 15.50 -9.15
C ILE A 95 -5.91 15.69 -7.84
N ALA A 96 -7.19 16.04 -7.93
CA ALA A 96 -8.08 16.14 -6.78
C ALA A 96 -9.10 14.99 -6.81
N VAL A 97 -9.21 14.27 -5.70
CA VAL A 97 -10.17 13.17 -5.54
C VAL A 97 -10.88 13.27 -4.21
N GLN A 98 -12.13 12.84 -4.18
CA GLN A 98 -12.84 12.54 -2.95
C GLN A 98 -12.67 11.05 -2.63
N LYS A 99 -11.89 10.74 -1.58
CA LYS A 99 -11.64 9.35 -1.17
C LYS A 99 -12.70 8.91 -0.18
N LYS A 100 -13.38 7.79 -0.48
CA LYS A 100 -14.35 7.16 0.42
C LYS A 100 -13.96 5.71 0.67
N LYS A 101 -13.78 5.35 1.94
CA LYS A 101 -13.56 3.97 2.35
C LYS A 101 -14.90 3.22 2.34
N ILE A 102 -15.00 2.15 1.56
CA ILE A 102 -16.21 1.32 1.47
C ILE A 102 -16.16 0.23 2.52
N LYS A 103 -15.08 -0.56 2.51
CA LYS A 103 -14.91 -1.69 3.41
C LYS A 103 -13.44 -1.92 3.70
N SER A 104 -13.15 -2.50 4.87
CA SER A 104 -11.81 -2.94 5.18
C SER A 104 -11.83 -4.08 6.16
N ILE A 105 -10.91 -5.01 5.94
CA ILE A 105 -10.68 -6.18 6.78
C ILE A 105 -9.27 -6.05 7.32
N THR A 106 -9.11 -6.16 8.63
CA THR A 106 -7.81 -6.18 9.28
C THR A 106 -7.59 -7.57 9.84
N ASN A 107 -6.51 -8.20 9.41
CA ASN A 107 -6.06 -9.49 9.90
C ASN A 107 -4.77 -9.30 10.69
N LYS A 108 -4.72 -9.89 11.88
CA LYS A 108 -3.48 -10.02 12.63
C LYS A 108 -2.66 -11.14 11.99
N ILE A 109 -1.39 -10.87 11.72
CA ILE A 109 -0.46 -11.90 11.26
C ILE A 109 0.09 -12.58 12.50
N GLU A 110 -0.42 -13.78 12.78
CA GLU A 110 0.09 -14.60 13.88
C GLU A 110 1.32 -15.36 13.40
N ASN A 111 2.49 -14.89 13.82
CA ASN A 111 3.74 -15.53 13.47
C ASN A 111 4.06 -16.61 14.51
N ASN A 112 3.53 -17.81 14.31
CA ASN A 112 3.83 -18.98 15.15
C ASN A 112 5.25 -19.53 14.93
N LEU A 113 6.00 -18.95 13.99
CA LEU A 113 7.38 -19.29 13.71
C LEU A 113 8.31 -18.43 14.58
N THR A 114 8.76 -19.00 15.69
CA THR A 114 9.84 -18.44 16.53
C THR A 114 11.18 -18.52 15.81
N PHE A 115 11.38 -17.73 14.76
CA PHE A 115 12.68 -17.60 14.13
C PHE A 115 13.13 -16.15 14.07
N ASP A 116 14.28 -15.93 14.69
CA ASP A 116 15.11 -14.74 14.68
C ASP A 116 14.40 -13.42 15.06
N LYS A 117 14.62 -12.99 16.32
CA LYS A 117 14.14 -11.72 16.86
C LYS A 117 14.60 -10.49 16.05
N SER A 118 15.55 -10.65 15.11
CA SER A 118 16.01 -9.57 14.21
C SER A 118 15.09 -9.33 12.99
N ASN A 119 14.20 -10.28 12.65
CA ASN A 119 13.24 -10.12 11.57
C ASN A 119 11.89 -9.67 12.12
N VAL A 120 11.71 -8.36 12.27
CA VAL A 120 10.43 -7.78 12.66
C VAL A 120 9.48 -7.82 11.46
N PHE A 121 8.76 -8.92 11.33
CA PHE A 121 7.64 -9.08 10.39
C PHE A 121 6.52 -8.08 10.71
N PRO A 122 5.71 -7.67 9.71
CA PRO A 122 4.47 -6.97 9.98
C PRO A 122 3.58 -7.85 10.86
N SER A 123 2.96 -7.26 11.89
CA SER A 123 1.98 -7.95 12.74
C SER A 123 0.54 -7.80 12.22
N GLY A 124 0.35 -7.06 11.13
CA GLY A 124 -0.95 -6.78 10.54
C GLY A 124 -0.94 -6.77 9.02
N LEU A 125 -2.05 -7.22 8.45
CA LEU A 125 -2.41 -7.03 7.06
C LEU A 125 -3.79 -6.39 7.00
N ARG A 126 -3.94 -5.32 6.21
CA ARG A 126 -5.24 -4.72 5.94
C ARG A 126 -5.60 -4.87 4.47
N LEU A 127 -6.76 -5.44 4.21
CA LEU A 127 -7.41 -5.38 2.91
C LEU A 127 -8.39 -4.20 2.93
N SER A 128 -8.37 -3.36 1.90
CA SER A 128 -9.28 -2.21 1.76
C SER A 128 -9.97 -2.25 0.40
N LEU A 129 -11.23 -1.83 0.41
CA LEU A 129 -11.91 -1.32 -0.77
C LEU A 129 -12.25 0.16 -0.52
N SER A 130 -11.78 1.03 -1.40
CA SER A 130 -12.13 2.45 -1.41
C SER A 130 -12.58 2.90 -2.79
N THR A 131 -13.17 4.09 -2.88
CA THR A 131 -13.35 4.82 -4.15
C THR A 131 -12.58 6.11 -4.13
N GLU A 132 -11.96 6.46 -5.27
CA GLU A 132 -11.34 7.76 -5.51
C GLU A 132 -12.07 8.45 -6.68
N ASN A 133 -13.12 9.22 -6.35
CA ASN A 133 -13.89 9.92 -7.37
C ASN A 133 -13.22 11.26 -7.69
N PRO A 134 -12.96 11.59 -8.97
CA PRO A 134 -12.46 12.91 -9.34
C PRO A 134 -13.37 14.02 -8.78
N THR A 135 -12.78 15.11 -8.30
CA THR A 135 -13.51 16.23 -7.73
C THR A 135 -12.76 17.54 -7.96
N ASP A 136 -13.47 18.66 -7.91
CA ASP A 136 -12.85 19.97 -7.92
C ASP A 136 -12.37 20.33 -6.50
N TYR A 137 -11.34 21.17 -6.40
CA TYR A 137 -10.88 21.72 -5.12
C TYR A 137 -10.70 23.23 -5.22
N SER A 138 -10.92 23.92 -4.10
CA SER A 138 -10.63 25.34 -3.99
C SER A 138 -9.22 25.54 -3.46
N GLU A 139 -8.40 26.30 -4.19
CA GLU A 139 -7.05 26.67 -3.76
C GLU A 139 -7.03 27.51 -2.46
N ASN A 140 -8.18 28.07 -2.07
CA ASN A 140 -8.34 28.88 -0.86
C ASN A 140 -8.62 28.04 0.40
N GLU A 141 -8.88 26.73 0.29
CA GLU A 141 -9.03 25.88 1.47
C GLU A 141 -7.64 25.58 2.06
N THR A 142 -7.50 25.63 3.38
CA THR A 142 -6.27 25.22 4.06
C THR A 142 -6.31 23.71 4.31
N PRO A 143 -5.30 22.94 3.87
CA PRO A 143 -5.25 21.51 4.14
C PRO A 143 -5.05 21.28 5.64
N LYS A 144 -5.73 20.26 6.18
CA LYS A 144 -5.60 19.83 7.58
C LYS A 144 -4.34 19.00 7.82
N LEU A 145 -3.83 18.39 6.77
CA LEU A 145 -2.73 17.44 6.82
C LEU A 145 -2.02 17.45 5.48
N ILE A 146 -0.70 17.39 5.52
CA ILE A 146 0.14 17.14 4.36
C ILE A 146 0.85 15.81 4.57
N ARG A 147 0.84 14.96 3.55
CA ARG A 147 1.68 13.77 3.47
C ARG A 147 2.64 13.90 2.30
N PHE A 148 3.93 13.72 2.56
CA PHE A 148 4.93 13.50 1.52
C PHE A 148 5.10 12.00 1.36
N LYS A 149 5.02 11.51 0.13
CA LYS A 149 5.23 10.12 -0.24
C LYS A 149 6.37 10.07 -1.25
N TYR A 150 7.50 9.47 -0.88
CA TYR A 150 8.55 9.09 -1.82
C TYR A 150 8.31 7.63 -2.20
N THR A 151 7.93 7.38 -3.45
CA THR A 151 7.34 6.11 -3.87
C THR A 151 8.06 5.50 -5.06
N LYS A 152 8.11 4.17 -5.11
CA LYS A 152 8.54 3.36 -6.26
C LYS A 152 7.52 2.25 -6.47
N GLN A 153 7.15 2.02 -7.71
CA GLN A 153 6.10 1.08 -8.10
C GLN A 153 6.64 0.03 -9.07
N PHE A 154 6.24 -1.22 -8.86
CA PHE A 154 6.55 -2.34 -9.74
C PHE A 154 5.24 -2.90 -10.28
N PHE A 155 5.11 -2.98 -11.60
CA PHE A 155 3.86 -3.38 -12.25
C PHE A 155 3.98 -4.75 -12.89
N THR A 156 2.94 -5.56 -12.73
CA THR A 156 2.79 -6.85 -13.39
C THR A 156 2.01 -6.72 -14.70
N LEU A 157 2.21 -7.65 -15.63
CA LEU A 157 1.40 -7.74 -16.85
C LEU A 157 -0.10 -7.85 -16.54
N SER A 158 -0.45 -8.60 -15.48
CA SER A 158 -1.81 -8.80 -14.99
C SER A 158 -2.43 -7.54 -14.35
N GLY A 159 -1.67 -6.46 -14.17
CA GLY A 159 -2.20 -5.17 -13.72
C GLY A 159 -2.23 -4.97 -12.22
N TRP A 160 -1.53 -5.81 -11.46
CA TRP A 160 -1.16 -5.51 -10.07
C TRP A 160 0.03 -4.57 -10.02
N SER A 161 0.02 -3.63 -9.08
CA SER A 161 1.18 -2.85 -8.66
C SER A 161 1.63 -3.25 -7.26
N PHE A 162 2.94 -3.21 -7.06
CA PHE A 162 3.60 -3.31 -5.76
C PHE A 162 4.25 -1.98 -5.46
N ASP A 163 3.76 -1.33 -4.43
CA ASP A 163 4.01 0.06 -4.13
C ASP A 163 4.82 0.15 -2.86
N PHE A 164 6.04 0.67 -2.99
CA PHE A 164 6.97 0.89 -1.89
C PHE A 164 7.09 2.37 -1.63
N SER A 165 6.80 2.80 -0.41
CA SER A 165 6.92 4.22 -0.09
C SER A 165 7.49 4.54 1.27
N LYS A 166 8.22 5.64 1.33
CA LYS A 166 8.59 6.35 2.56
C LYS A 166 7.61 7.51 2.71
N THR A 167 6.91 7.57 3.82
CA THR A 167 5.91 8.62 4.07
C THR A 167 6.26 9.43 5.32
N PHE A 168 6.05 10.73 5.21
CA PHE A 168 6.10 11.68 6.31
C PHE A 168 4.80 12.48 6.31
N THR A 169 4.22 12.71 7.48
CA THR A 169 2.94 13.40 7.63
C THR A 169 3.09 14.52 8.64
N SER A 170 2.53 15.69 8.35
CA SER A 170 2.53 16.84 9.25
C SER A 170 1.25 17.66 9.10
N ASP A 171 0.80 18.23 10.20
CA ASP A 171 -0.33 19.17 10.32
C ASP A 171 0.12 20.65 10.32
N ASP A 172 1.43 20.90 10.30
CA ASP A 172 2.02 22.25 10.30
C ASP A 172 2.37 22.69 8.87
N PHE A 173 1.40 23.34 8.23
CA PHE A 173 1.53 23.80 6.85
C PHE A 173 2.72 24.75 6.62
N GLN A 174 2.96 25.66 7.57
CA GLN A 174 3.93 26.74 7.41
C GLN A 174 5.36 26.22 7.51
N ASN A 175 5.65 25.40 8.53
CA ASN A 175 6.99 24.81 8.72
C ASN A 175 7.36 23.82 7.61
N VAL A 176 6.37 23.14 7.02
CA VAL A 176 6.57 22.13 5.98
C VAL A 176 6.88 22.73 4.60
N MET A 177 6.22 23.82 4.24
CA MET A 177 6.48 24.52 2.98
C MET A 177 7.87 25.17 2.96
N ASP A 178 8.31 25.70 4.09
CA ASP A 178 9.68 26.22 4.28
C ASP A 178 10.72 25.09 4.29
N SER A 179 10.33 23.88 4.68
CA SER A 179 11.18 22.67 4.70
C SER A 179 11.30 21.97 3.35
N CYS A 180 11.39 22.70 2.23
CA CYS A 180 11.72 22.14 0.90
C CYS A 180 13.01 21.28 0.86
N ALA A 181 13.79 21.23 1.95
CA ALA A 181 14.81 20.23 2.26
C ALA A 181 14.30 18.76 2.42
N CYS A 182 13.01 18.47 2.22
CA CYS A 182 12.45 17.11 2.32
C CYS A 182 13.16 16.06 1.44
N LEU A 183 13.73 16.44 0.27
CA LEU A 183 14.54 15.53 -0.56
C LEU A 183 15.76 15.00 0.19
N GLU A 184 16.47 15.86 0.91
CA GLU A 184 17.63 15.48 1.75
C GLU A 184 17.21 14.56 2.89
N ARG A 185 16.00 14.77 3.45
CA ARG A 185 15.44 13.87 4.46
C ARG A 185 15.17 12.47 3.92
N PHE A 186 14.64 12.32 2.71
CA PHE A 186 14.36 11.00 2.10
C PHE A 186 15.63 10.20 1.73
N GLY A 187 16.74 10.90 1.50
CA GLY A 187 18.06 10.31 1.24
C GLY A 187 18.73 9.75 2.50
N ASN A 188 18.35 10.21 3.70
CA ASN A 188 18.94 9.76 4.94
C ASN A 188 18.13 8.58 5.53
N GLU A 189 18.65 7.36 5.36
CA GLU A 189 17.93 6.12 5.68
C GLU A 189 17.68 5.89 7.18
N GLU A 190 18.30 6.69 8.05
CA GLU A 190 18.23 6.58 9.52
C GLU A 190 17.26 7.57 10.18
N ASN A 191 16.57 8.42 9.41
CA ASN A 191 15.58 9.33 9.96
C ASN A 191 14.38 8.55 10.53
N GLN A 192 14.19 8.62 11.85
CA GLN A 192 13.13 7.91 12.59
C GLN A 192 11.71 8.42 12.28
N ASP A 193 11.58 9.52 11.53
CA ASP A 193 10.29 10.19 11.28
C ASP A 193 9.51 9.60 10.10
N PHE A 194 10.08 8.66 9.34
CA PHE A 194 9.41 8.05 8.20
C PHE A 194 8.62 6.79 8.56
N THR A 195 7.41 6.71 8.01
CA THR A 195 6.66 5.46 7.93
C THR A 195 6.93 4.78 6.59
N TYR A 196 7.41 3.55 6.63
CA TYR A 196 7.71 2.74 5.45
C TYR A 196 6.47 1.89 5.10
N GLU A 197 5.79 2.18 4.00
CA GLU A 197 4.56 1.49 3.60
C GLU A 197 4.83 0.56 2.41
N ILE A 198 4.25 -0.64 2.45
CA ILE A 198 4.18 -1.58 1.32
C ILE A 198 2.71 -1.83 1.03
N GLU A 199 2.32 -1.58 -0.22
CA GLU A 199 0.97 -1.74 -0.73
C GLU A 199 0.98 -2.68 -1.96
N ILE A 200 -0.06 -3.49 -2.11
CA ILE A 200 -0.32 -4.28 -3.32
C ILE A 200 -1.70 -3.86 -3.81
N GLU A 201 -1.78 -3.36 -5.04
CA GLU A 201 -3.00 -2.76 -5.57
C GLU A 201 -3.34 -3.29 -6.96
N LEU A 202 -4.64 -3.46 -7.24
CA LEU A 202 -5.11 -3.81 -8.58
C LEU A 202 -5.41 -2.54 -9.39
N GLN A 203 -4.53 -2.19 -10.33
CA GLN A 203 -4.63 -0.98 -11.16
C GLN A 203 -5.51 -1.16 -12.41
N LYS A 204 -5.44 -2.34 -13.04
CA LYS A 204 -6.13 -2.58 -14.33
C LYS A 204 -7.53 -3.13 -14.13
N LYS A 205 -8.55 -2.32 -14.38
CA LYS A 205 -9.96 -2.78 -14.37
C LYS A 205 -10.26 -3.87 -15.40
N THR A 206 -9.51 -3.96 -16.49
CA THR A 206 -9.65 -5.06 -17.46
C THR A 206 -9.31 -6.42 -16.85
N TYR A 207 -8.47 -6.47 -15.81
CA TYR A 207 -8.20 -7.71 -15.08
C TYR A 207 -9.45 -8.19 -14.33
N LEU A 208 -10.27 -7.25 -13.82
CA LEU A 208 -11.56 -7.57 -13.17
C LEU A 208 -12.51 -8.22 -14.17
N SER A 209 -12.67 -7.68 -15.37
CA SER A 209 -13.61 -8.21 -16.35
C SER A 209 -13.22 -9.58 -16.89
N LEU A 210 -11.93 -9.92 -16.90
CA LEU A 210 -11.40 -11.17 -17.47
C LEU A 210 -11.35 -12.35 -16.50
N HIS A 211 -11.46 -12.10 -15.19
CA HIS A 211 -11.23 -13.14 -14.17
C HIS A 211 -12.38 -13.22 -13.16
N SER A 212 -12.57 -14.39 -12.56
CA SER A 212 -13.55 -14.58 -11.48
C SER A 212 -13.11 -13.92 -10.17
N ASN A 213 -14.06 -13.69 -9.25
CA ASN A 213 -13.75 -13.13 -7.93
C ASN A 213 -12.76 -14.01 -7.15
N GLU A 214 -12.91 -15.33 -7.26
CA GLU A 214 -12.00 -16.29 -6.63
C GLU A 214 -10.59 -16.20 -7.23
N HIS A 215 -10.45 -16.11 -8.55
CA HIS A 215 -9.15 -15.99 -9.20
C HIS A 215 -8.41 -14.74 -8.72
N ILE A 216 -9.09 -13.59 -8.68
CA ILE A 216 -8.49 -12.32 -8.25
C ILE A 216 -8.11 -12.37 -6.77
N SER A 217 -8.97 -12.97 -5.94
CA SER A 217 -8.70 -13.16 -4.51
C SER A 217 -7.46 -14.02 -4.28
N ASN A 218 -7.38 -15.17 -4.96
CA ASN A 218 -6.21 -16.07 -4.90
C ASN A 218 -4.95 -15.37 -5.43
N SER A 219 -5.08 -14.61 -6.51
CA SER A 219 -3.98 -13.83 -7.10
C SER A 219 -3.41 -12.80 -6.14
N LEU A 220 -4.25 -12.14 -5.33
CA LEU A 220 -3.81 -11.22 -4.27
C LEU A 220 -3.16 -11.98 -3.10
N ILE A 221 -3.80 -13.06 -2.64
CA ILE A 221 -3.28 -13.91 -1.56
C ILE A 221 -1.87 -14.43 -1.87
N MET A 222 -1.64 -14.95 -3.07
CA MET A 222 -0.32 -15.45 -3.48
C MET A 222 0.74 -14.35 -3.42
N LYS A 223 0.41 -13.13 -3.90
CA LYS A 223 1.33 -11.99 -3.84
C LYS A 223 1.63 -11.53 -2.41
N ILE A 224 0.65 -11.62 -1.52
CA ILE A 224 0.86 -11.35 -0.09
C ILE A 224 1.83 -12.39 0.47
N PHE A 225 1.63 -13.67 0.17
CA PHE A 225 2.52 -14.74 0.61
C PHE A 225 3.94 -14.59 0.05
N ASP A 226 4.12 -14.11 -1.17
CA ASP A 226 5.44 -13.84 -1.74
C ASP A 226 6.26 -12.84 -0.91
N PHE A 227 5.65 -11.98 -0.08
CA PHE A 227 6.39 -11.13 0.86
C PHE A 227 6.59 -11.76 2.24
N LEU A 228 5.78 -12.75 2.60
CA LEU A 228 5.86 -13.43 3.88
C LEU A 228 6.78 -14.66 3.84
N LEU A 229 6.86 -15.35 2.69
CA LEU A 229 7.58 -16.63 2.52
C LEU A 229 9.11 -16.51 2.35
N PRO A 230 9.69 -15.58 1.57
CA PRO A 230 11.14 -15.55 1.29
C PRO A 230 12.02 -15.21 2.49
N ILE A 231 11.41 -14.80 3.60
CA ILE A 231 12.12 -14.60 4.88
C ILE A 231 12.34 -15.94 5.59
N HIS A 232 11.70 -17.02 5.11
CA HIS A 232 11.98 -18.39 5.50
C HIS A 232 12.77 -19.07 4.38
N LYS A 233 14.00 -19.51 4.67
CA LYS A 233 14.63 -20.57 3.87
C LYS A 233 13.71 -21.78 3.93
N ILE A 234 12.84 -21.96 2.94
CA ILE A 234 12.10 -23.19 2.76
C ILE A 234 13.12 -24.24 2.31
N LYS A 235 13.72 -24.95 3.27
CA LYS A 235 14.17 -26.31 2.99
C LYS A 235 12.89 -27.10 2.73
N LEU A 236 12.53 -27.25 1.45
CA LEU A 236 11.62 -28.31 1.05
C LEU A 236 12.32 -29.61 1.46
N LEU A 237 11.86 -30.21 2.56
CA LEU A 237 12.22 -31.57 2.91
C LEU A 237 11.60 -32.45 1.83
N HIS A 238 12.45 -33.06 1.01
CA HIS A 238 12.11 -34.23 0.21
C HIS A 238 11.71 -35.39 1.12
#